data_AF-A0A2S6SGV9-F1
#
_entry.id   AF-A0A2S6SGV9-F1
#
_cell.length_a   1.000
_cell.length_b   1.000
_cell.length_c   1.000
_cell.angle_alpha   90.00
_cell.angle_beta   90.00
_cell.angle_gamma   90.00
#
_symmetry.space_group_name_H-M   'P 1'
#
loop_
_entity.id
_entity.type
_entity.pdbx_description
1 polymer ?
#
loop_
_entity_poly.entity_id
_entity_poly.type
_entity_poly.pdbx_seq_one_letter_code
_entity_poly.pdbx_strand_id
1 'polypeptide(L)'
;MIKKKLFTKKKYKINLFLILPFLLLFIFFFYFIIINSKNEYFEVDKFIDPFYIIPSDKGGFQVKNLDKKSLHLSDNVKNENIIKNDFIYEYSIQVFASNDYKKISNKYIDLLNKNKKLNFMNRLNPDDFYIVTFNNDLGNEYILLYKNFETREEALDYCKNYHNISPKCLIINVKNID
;
A
#
# COMPACT_ATOMS: atom_id res chain seq x y z
N MET A 1 28.32 81.46 19.38
CA MET A 1 29.21 80.37 18.92
C MET A 1 28.37 79.39 18.08
N ILE A 2 28.52 79.39 16.76
CA ILE A 2 27.67 78.59 15.86
C ILE A 2 28.34 77.23 15.63
N LYS A 3 27.74 76.13 16.12
CA LYS A 3 28.23 74.76 15.88
C LYS A 3 28.01 74.35 14.42
N LYS A 4 29.10 74.10 13.68
CA LYS A 4 29.05 73.46 12.35
C LYS A 4 28.76 71.96 12.50
N LYS A 5 27.76 71.44 11.76
CA LYS A 5 27.49 70.00 11.66
C LYS A 5 28.48 69.38 10.65
N LEU A 6 29.31 68.46 11.13
CA LEU A 6 30.46 67.89 10.40
C LEU A 6 30.13 66.71 9.47
N PHE A 7 28.91 66.17 9.49
CA PHE A 7 28.56 65.02 8.64
C PHE A 7 27.15 65.12 8.07
N THR A 8 27.05 65.24 6.74
CA THR A 8 25.82 65.05 5.96
C THR A 8 25.85 63.67 5.31
N LYS A 9 24.89 62.79 5.61
CA LYS A 9 24.74 61.50 4.90
C LYS A 9 24.54 61.77 3.40
N LYS A 10 25.40 61.22 2.54
CA LYS A 10 25.18 61.22 1.08
C LYS A 10 23.91 60.43 0.77
N LYS A 11 22.90 61.10 0.22
CA LYS A 11 21.73 60.45 -0.38
C LYS A 11 22.16 59.91 -1.74
N TYR A 12 22.32 58.60 -1.87
CA TYR A 12 22.55 57.95 -3.16
C TYR A 12 21.26 58.08 -3.99
N LYS A 13 21.30 58.89 -5.05
CA LYS A 13 20.25 58.92 -6.06
C LYS A 13 20.51 57.75 -7.00
N ILE A 14 19.79 56.64 -6.81
CA ILE A 14 19.83 55.52 -7.76
C ILE A 14 19.17 56.02 -9.04
N ASN A 15 19.92 56.09 -10.14
CA ASN A 15 19.37 56.45 -11.44
C ASN A 15 18.49 55.30 -11.93
N LEU A 16 17.18 55.54 -12.08
CA LEU A 16 16.21 54.58 -12.60
C LEU A 16 16.64 53.96 -13.95
N PHE A 17 17.39 54.72 -14.74
CA PHE A 17 17.93 54.32 -16.04
C PHE A 17 18.91 53.13 -15.96
N LEU A 18 19.55 52.89 -14.81
CA LEU A 18 20.45 51.75 -14.61
C LEU A 18 19.69 50.44 -14.32
N ILE A 19 18.45 50.53 -13.84
CA ILE A 19 17.62 49.36 -13.47
C ILE A 19 16.79 48.86 -14.67
N LEU A 20 16.39 49.77 -15.56
CA LEU A 20 15.60 49.48 -16.75
C LEU A 20 16.13 48.31 -17.61
N PRO A 21 17.44 48.22 -17.94
CA PRO A 21 17.95 47.13 -18.76
C PRO A 21 17.87 45.77 -18.04
N PHE A 22 18.08 45.73 -16.73
CA PHE A 22 17.96 44.49 -15.94
C PHE A 22 16.52 43.98 -15.93
N LEU A 23 15.55 44.88 -15.86
CA LEU A 23 14.14 44.52 -15.82
C LEU A 23 13.66 43.95 -17.17
N LEU A 24 14.12 44.52 -18.29
CA LEU A 24 13.88 43.99 -19.63
C LEU A 24 14.48 42.59 -19.83
N LEU A 25 15.71 42.38 -19.34
CA LEU A 25 16.40 41.10 -19.43
C LEU A 25 15.68 40.02 -18.62
N PHE A 26 15.15 40.39 -17.46
CA PHE A 26 14.34 39.50 -16.61
C PHE A 26 13.03 39.09 -17.30
N ILE A 27 12.32 40.03 -17.91
CA ILE A 27 11.08 39.73 -18.67
C ILE A 27 11.37 38.78 -19.84
N PHE A 28 12.47 39.02 -20.56
CA PHE A 28 12.86 38.16 -21.69
C PHE A 28 13.17 36.73 -21.26
N PHE A 29 13.82 36.56 -20.11
CA PHE A 29 14.13 35.24 -19.55
C PHE A 29 12.86 34.44 -19.19
N PHE A 30 11.89 35.07 -18.53
CA PHE A 30 10.61 34.42 -18.21
C PHE A 30 9.81 34.07 -19.48
N TYR A 31 9.82 34.94 -20.48
CA TYR A 31 9.20 34.66 -21.78
C TYR A 31 9.80 33.42 -22.45
N PHE A 32 11.13 33.27 -22.40
CA PHE A 32 11.82 32.10 -22.96
C PHE A 32 11.48 30.79 -22.24
N ILE A 33 11.34 30.82 -20.91
CA ILE A 33 10.92 29.64 -20.12
C ILE A 33 9.52 29.19 -20.52
N ILE A 34 8.57 30.12 -20.67
CA ILE A 34 7.18 29.80 -21.02
C ILE A 34 7.07 29.17 -22.42
N ILE A 35 7.85 29.65 -23.39
CA ILE A 35 7.86 29.07 -24.74
C ILE A 35 8.42 27.64 -24.73
N ASN A 36 9.45 27.39 -23.93
CA ASN A 36 10.10 26.08 -23.86
C ASN A 36 9.37 25.09 -22.95
N SER A 37 8.42 25.54 -22.11
CA SER A 37 7.60 24.67 -21.27
C SER A 37 6.43 24.05 -22.02
N LYS A 38 6.63 23.62 -23.28
CA LYS A 38 5.64 22.77 -23.95
C LYS A 38 5.74 21.39 -23.33
N ASN A 39 4.75 21.05 -22.51
CA ASN A 39 4.65 19.72 -21.92
C ASN A 39 4.40 18.72 -23.05
N GLU A 40 5.34 17.81 -23.27
CA GLU A 40 5.17 16.64 -24.14
C GLU A 40 4.28 15.62 -23.42
N TYR A 41 2.97 15.84 -23.45
CA TYR A 41 2.02 14.80 -23.06
C TYR A 41 1.17 14.43 -24.26
N PHE A 42 0.81 13.15 -24.31
CA PHE A 42 -0.21 12.65 -25.20
C PHE A 42 -1.38 12.20 -24.32
N GLU A 43 -2.60 12.52 -24.77
CA GLU A 43 -3.81 12.04 -24.13
C GLU A 43 -4.11 10.64 -24.67
N VAL A 44 -4.30 9.68 -23.77
CA VAL A 44 -4.72 8.32 -24.13
C VAL A 44 -6.23 8.26 -23.96
N ASP A 45 -6.94 8.01 -25.05
CA ASP A 45 -8.40 7.85 -25.02
C ASP A 45 -8.80 6.73 -24.07
N LYS A 46 -9.92 6.94 -23.36
CA LYS A 46 -10.48 5.94 -22.46
C LYS A 46 -10.91 4.71 -23.28
N PHE A 47 -10.34 3.54 -22.97
CA PHE A 47 -10.76 2.29 -23.56
C PHE A 47 -12.20 1.95 -23.12
N ILE A 48 -13.12 1.83 -24.08
CA ILE A 48 -14.56 1.60 -23.84
C ILE A 48 -14.93 0.12 -24.06
N ASP A 49 -14.09 -0.62 -24.79
CA ASP A 49 -14.38 -1.99 -25.18
C ASP A 49 -14.13 -2.99 -24.04
N PRO A 50 -14.76 -4.17 -24.08
CA PRO A 50 -14.47 -5.23 -23.13
C PRO A 50 -13.06 -5.79 -23.35
N PHE A 51 -12.27 -5.89 -22.28
CA PHE A 51 -10.91 -6.44 -22.32
C PHE A 51 -10.85 -7.92 -22.75
N TYR A 52 -11.95 -8.66 -22.60
CA TYR A 52 -12.07 -10.04 -23.05
C TYR A 52 -13.52 -10.38 -23.39
N ILE A 53 -13.71 -11.33 -24.30
CA ILE A 53 -15.01 -11.89 -24.68
C ILE A 53 -15.06 -13.31 -24.13
N ILE A 54 -16.02 -13.59 -23.24
CA ILE A 54 -16.27 -14.96 -22.79
C ILE A 54 -17.11 -15.65 -23.87
N PRO A 55 -16.61 -16.69 -24.55
CA PRO A 55 -17.39 -17.42 -25.53
C PRO A 55 -18.53 -18.16 -24.82
N SER A 56 -19.71 -18.20 -25.46
CA SER A 56 -20.88 -18.92 -24.95
C SER A 56 -20.63 -20.43 -24.83
N ASP A 57 -19.74 -20.96 -25.66
CA ASP A 57 -19.26 -22.33 -25.58
C ASP A 57 -17.74 -22.32 -25.39
N LYS A 58 -17.28 -22.87 -24.27
CA LYS A 58 -15.85 -22.96 -23.94
C LYS A 58 -15.17 -24.14 -24.64
N GLY A 59 -15.89 -24.90 -25.48
CA GLY A 59 -15.37 -26.00 -26.29
C GLY A 59 -14.92 -27.23 -25.47
N GLY A 60 -15.22 -27.24 -24.17
CA GLY A 60 -14.91 -28.35 -23.27
C GLY A 60 -15.96 -29.45 -23.34
N PHE A 61 -15.61 -30.64 -22.86
CA PHE A 61 -16.54 -31.76 -22.80
C PHE A 61 -17.69 -31.45 -21.82
N GLN A 62 -18.93 -31.36 -22.32
CA GLN A 62 -20.10 -31.17 -21.47
C GLN A 62 -20.37 -32.44 -20.64
N VAL A 63 -20.20 -32.34 -19.32
CA VAL A 63 -20.53 -33.42 -18.39
C VAL A 63 -22.05 -33.52 -18.28
N LYS A 64 -22.62 -34.65 -18.73
CA LYS A 64 -24.04 -34.94 -18.54
C LYS A 64 -24.35 -35.02 -17.04
N ASN A 65 -25.42 -34.34 -16.60
CA ASN A 65 -25.93 -34.29 -15.22
C ASN A 65 -25.24 -33.31 -14.24
N LEU A 66 -24.57 -32.25 -14.70
CA LEU A 66 -24.13 -31.15 -13.81
C LEU A 66 -25.28 -30.59 -12.95
N ASP A 67 -26.49 -30.56 -13.50
CA ASP A 67 -27.69 -30.00 -12.86
C ASP A 67 -28.32 -30.94 -11.82
N LYS A 68 -27.84 -32.19 -11.70
CA LYS A 68 -28.33 -33.13 -10.69
C LYS A 68 -27.74 -32.77 -9.33
N LYS A 69 -28.42 -31.84 -8.67
CA LYS A 69 -28.26 -31.33 -7.30
C LYS A 69 -28.33 -32.40 -6.17
N SER A 70 -28.03 -33.67 -6.44
CA SER A 70 -28.29 -34.78 -5.50
C SER A 70 -27.07 -35.19 -4.64
N LEU A 71 -25.94 -34.49 -4.75
CA LEU A 71 -24.70 -34.81 -4.01
C LEU A 71 -24.06 -33.60 -3.33
N HIS A 72 -24.80 -32.51 -3.10
CA HIS A 72 -24.44 -31.60 -2.02
C HIS A 72 -24.82 -32.28 -0.70
N LEU A 73 -23.94 -33.13 -0.19
CA LEU A 73 -23.85 -33.28 1.25
C LEU A 73 -23.62 -31.86 1.76
N SER A 74 -24.63 -31.27 2.40
CA SER A 74 -24.40 -30.10 3.24
C SER A 74 -23.40 -30.58 4.28
N ASP A 75 -22.13 -30.32 4.03
CA ASP A 75 -21.08 -30.57 5.01
C ASP A 75 -21.56 -29.85 6.27
N ASN A 76 -21.90 -30.64 7.29
CA ASN A 76 -22.19 -30.12 8.61
C ASN A 76 -20.95 -29.34 9.00
N VAL A 77 -21.05 -28.01 8.89
CA VAL A 77 -19.98 -27.06 9.16
C VAL A 77 -19.56 -27.30 10.60
N LYS A 78 -18.52 -28.12 10.76
CA LYS A 78 -17.95 -28.45 12.05
C LYS A 78 -17.31 -27.17 12.55
N ASN A 79 -17.98 -26.57 13.54
CA ASN A 79 -17.50 -25.48 14.36
C ASN A 79 -16.85 -24.38 13.53
N GLU A 80 -17.68 -23.46 13.04
CA GLU A 80 -17.21 -22.14 12.62
C GLU A 80 -16.43 -21.56 13.81
N ASN A 81 -15.10 -21.62 13.73
CA ASN A 81 -14.27 -20.65 14.42
C ASN A 81 -14.89 -19.31 14.04
N ILE A 82 -15.35 -18.53 15.02
CA ILE A 82 -16.08 -17.29 14.78
C ILE A 82 -15.18 -16.39 13.93
N ILE A 83 -15.39 -16.39 12.62
CA ILE A 83 -14.68 -15.54 11.67
C ILE A 83 -15.28 -14.17 11.90
N LYS A 84 -14.59 -13.33 12.69
CA LYS A 84 -14.89 -11.92 12.79
C LYS A 84 -14.32 -11.23 11.55
N ASN A 85 -15.18 -10.89 10.60
CA ASN A 85 -14.85 -9.90 9.57
C ASN A 85 -14.86 -8.51 10.21
N ASP A 86 -13.77 -8.14 10.89
CA ASP A 86 -13.59 -6.76 11.32
C ASP A 86 -12.99 -5.96 10.15
N PHE A 87 -13.78 -5.05 9.58
CA PHE A 87 -13.43 -4.20 8.42
C PHE A 87 -12.34 -3.15 8.71
N ILE A 88 -11.66 -3.23 9.85
CA ILE A 88 -10.65 -2.28 10.31
C ILE A 88 -9.27 -2.60 9.72
N TYR A 89 -9.07 -3.81 9.21
CA TYR A 89 -7.77 -4.28 8.74
C TYR A 89 -7.48 -3.81 7.30
N GLU A 90 -6.52 -2.88 7.13
CA GLU A 90 -6.13 -2.36 5.82
C GLU A 90 -4.85 -3.02 5.31
N TYR A 91 -3.70 -2.72 5.92
CA TYR A 91 -2.42 -3.33 5.57
C TYR A 91 -1.86 -4.16 6.70
N SER A 92 -1.29 -5.31 6.37
CA SER A 92 -0.68 -6.21 7.36
C SER A 92 0.54 -6.92 6.82
N ILE A 93 1.31 -7.50 7.74
CA ILE A 93 2.48 -8.32 7.40
C ILE A 93 2.05 -9.78 7.39
N GLN A 94 2.19 -10.42 6.23
CA GLN A 94 2.02 -11.86 6.10
C GLN A 94 3.22 -12.58 6.72
N VAL A 95 2.92 -13.42 7.69
CA VAL A 95 3.92 -14.25 8.39
C VAL A 95 3.96 -15.65 7.78
N PHE A 96 2.80 -16.20 7.42
CA PHE A 96 2.68 -17.55 6.87
C PHE A 96 1.35 -17.71 6.12
N ALA A 97 1.31 -18.58 5.13
CA ALA A 97 0.10 -18.94 4.40
C ALA A 97 0.05 -20.44 4.15
N SER A 98 -1.15 -21.02 4.21
CA SER A 98 -1.39 -22.43 3.91
C SER A 98 -2.87 -22.69 3.71
N ASN A 99 -3.21 -23.63 2.82
CA ASN A 99 -4.55 -24.21 2.73
C ASN A 99 -4.94 -25.13 3.92
N ASP A 100 -4.01 -25.44 4.83
CA ASP A 100 -4.25 -26.25 6.02
C ASP A 100 -4.21 -25.38 7.28
N TYR A 101 -5.39 -25.14 7.88
CA TYR A 101 -5.54 -24.36 9.10
C TYR A 101 -4.67 -24.87 10.26
N LYS A 102 -4.45 -26.19 10.37
CA LYS A 102 -3.62 -26.76 11.44
C LYS A 102 -2.17 -26.31 11.31
N LYS A 103 -1.67 -26.14 10.09
CA LYS A 103 -0.31 -25.60 9.85
C LYS A 103 -0.22 -24.14 10.28
N ILE A 104 -1.27 -23.35 10.05
CA ILE A 104 -1.35 -21.97 10.55
C ILE A 104 -1.27 -21.94 12.08
N SER A 105 -2.12 -22.72 12.76
CA SER A 105 -2.14 -22.77 14.23
C SER A 105 -0.79 -23.23 14.80
N ASN A 106 -0.18 -24.26 14.22
CA ASN A 106 1.14 -24.75 14.63
C ASN A 106 2.22 -23.66 14.44
N LYS A 107 2.16 -22.91 13.35
CA LYS A 107 3.10 -21.82 13.07
C LYS A 107 2.95 -20.69 14.09
N TYR A 108 1.73 -20.30 14.42
CA TYR A 108 1.45 -19.32 15.47
C TYR A 108 2.03 -19.76 16.83
N ILE A 109 1.80 -21.01 17.23
CA ILE A 109 2.35 -21.57 18.49
C ILE A 109 3.88 -21.57 18.48
N ASP A 110 4.52 -21.94 17.37
CA ASP A 110 5.98 -21.89 17.22
C ASP A 110 6.53 -20.46 17.40
N LEU A 111 5.87 -19.46 16.82
CA LEU A 111 6.23 -18.06 16.98
C LEU A 111 6.11 -17.59 18.43
N LEU A 112 5.01 -17.95 19.12
CA LEU A 112 4.83 -17.62 20.53
C LEU A 112 5.89 -18.27 21.43
N ASN A 113 6.24 -19.53 21.17
CA ASN A 113 7.25 -20.24 21.94
C ASN A 113 8.66 -19.67 21.71
N LYS A 114 8.99 -19.30 20.47
CA LYS A 114 10.24 -18.59 20.15
C LYS A 114 10.31 -17.23 20.84
N ASN A 115 9.21 -16.48 20.84
CA ASN A 115 9.09 -15.18 21.49
C ASN A 115 9.29 -15.26 23.01
N LYS A 116 8.88 -16.35 23.66
CA LYS A 116 9.15 -16.59 25.10
C LYS A 116 10.61 -16.92 25.40
N LYS A 117 11.29 -17.62 24.49
CA LYS A 117 12.69 -18.07 24.69
C LYS A 117 13.70 -16.95 24.44
N LEU A 118 13.39 -16.04 23.53
CA LEU A 118 14.21 -14.89 23.18
C LEU A 118 13.79 -13.70 24.07
N ASN A 119 14.55 -13.40 25.13
CA ASN A 119 14.43 -12.16 25.92
C ASN A 119 14.83 -10.91 25.11
N PHE A 120 14.36 -10.80 23.86
CA PHE A 120 14.66 -9.69 22.98
C PHE A 120 13.69 -8.53 23.23
N MET A 121 14.24 -7.32 23.17
CA MET A 121 13.58 -6.02 23.37
C MET A 121 12.32 -5.76 22.52
N ASN A 122 11.98 -6.64 21.57
CA ASN A 122 10.87 -6.49 20.65
C ASN A 122 9.99 -7.74 20.68
N ARG A 123 9.26 -7.92 21.78
CA ARG A 123 8.31 -9.05 21.92
C ARG A 123 7.15 -8.85 20.96
N LEU A 124 6.86 -9.85 20.15
CA LEU A 124 5.65 -9.88 19.33
C LEU A 124 4.45 -9.92 20.28
N ASN A 125 3.47 -9.04 20.09
CA ASN A 125 2.27 -9.06 20.90
C ASN A 125 1.35 -10.18 20.38
N PRO A 126 0.95 -11.17 21.22
CA PRO A 126 0.05 -12.24 20.78
C PRO A 126 -1.29 -11.73 20.23
N ASP A 127 -1.76 -10.59 20.74
CA ASP A 127 -3.03 -9.97 20.35
C ASP A 127 -2.97 -9.26 19.00
N ASP A 128 -1.77 -9.00 18.47
CA ASP A 128 -1.58 -8.40 17.15
C ASP A 128 -1.66 -9.44 16.02
N PHE A 129 -1.78 -10.73 16.37
CA PHE A 129 -1.93 -11.81 15.38
C PHE A 129 -3.39 -12.09 15.07
N TYR A 130 -3.67 -12.29 13.79
CA TYR A 130 -4.98 -12.69 13.31
C TYR A 130 -4.85 -13.54 12.05
N ILE A 131 -5.91 -14.27 11.73
CA ILE A 131 -5.96 -15.16 10.57
C ILE A 131 -7.05 -14.64 9.64
N VAL A 132 -6.69 -14.46 8.37
CA VAL A 132 -7.63 -14.16 7.29
C VAL A 132 -7.80 -15.40 6.43
N THR A 133 -9.01 -15.62 5.95
CA THR A 133 -9.32 -16.72 5.02
C THR A 133 -9.55 -16.12 3.64
N PHE A 134 -8.76 -16.54 2.68
CA PHE A 134 -8.93 -16.24 1.27
C PHE A 134 -9.64 -17.41 0.58
N ASN A 135 -10.85 -17.17 0.07
CA ASN A 135 -11.62 -18.21 -0.61
C ASN A 135 -11.46 -18.03 -2.12
N ASN A 136 -11.00 -19.07 -2.81
CA ASN A 136 -10.92 -19.09 -4.27
C ASN A 136 -11.56 -20.36 -4.84
N ASP A 137 -11.68 -20.43 -6.17
CA ASP A 137 -12.30 -21.59 -6.85
C ASP A 137 -11.57 -22.92 -6.62
N LEU A 138 -10.31 -22.87 -6.15
CA LEU A 138 -9.48 -24.05 -5.83
C LEU A 138 -9.58 -24.45 -4.35
N GLY A 139 -10.20 -23.63 -3.50
CA GLY A 139 -10.42 -23.86 -2.08
C GLY A 139 -10.05 -22.68 -1.19
N ASN A 140 -9.93 -22.95 0.10
CA ASN A 140 -9.63 -21.94 1.11
C ASN A 140 -8.13 -21.90 1.38
N GLU A 141 -7.55 -20.69 1.38
CA GLU A 141 -6.21 -20.41 1.83
C GLU A 141 -6.25 -19.57 3.10
N TYR A 142 -5.58 -20.02 4.15
CA TYR A 142 -5.51 -19.31 5.42
C TYR A 142 -4.20 -18.55 5.50
N ILE A 143 -4.25 -17.30 5.93
CA ILE A 143 -3.10 -16.40 5.99
C ILE A 143 -2.95 -15.91 7.43
N LEU A 144 -1.79 -16.19 8.03
CA LEU A 144 -1.39 -15.68 9.34
C LEU A 144 -0.79 -14.29 9.19
N LEU A 145 -1.42 -13.32 9.84
CA LEU A 145 -1.08 -11.92 9.76
C LEU A 145 -0.59 -11.39 11.10
N TYR A 146 0.25 -10.36 11.03
CA TYR A 146 0.76 -9.67 12.20
C TYR A 146 0.62 -8.17 12.04
N LYS A 147 -0.05 -7.57 13.02
CA LYS A 147 -0.30 -6.14 13.16
C LYS A 147 -1.14 -5.57 12.02
N ASN A 148 -1.83 -4.47 12.30
CA ASN A 148 -2.58 -3.72 11.32
C ASN A 148 -1.93 -2.34 11.15
N PHE A 149 -1.93 -1.84 9.92
CA PHE A 149 -1.39 -0.56 9.53
C PHE A 149 -2.41 0.15 8.65
N GLU A 150 -2.56 1.45 8.85
CA GLU A 150 -3.47 2.27 8.02
C GLU A 150 -2.88 2.45 6.62
N THR A 151 -1.55 2.54 6.51
CA THR A 151 -0.88 2.74 5.23
C THR A 151 0.17 1.66 4.93
N ARG A 152 0.41 1.43 3.64
CA ARG A 152 1.50 0.57 3.18
C ARG A 152 2.88 1.07 3.63
N GLU A 153 3.04 2.39 3.74
CA GLU A 153 4.29 3.03 4.14
C GLU A 153 4.63 2.75 5.60
N GLU A 154 3.65 2.81 6.49
CA GLU A 154 3.80 2.41 7.90
C GLU A 154 4.18 0.94 8.06
N ALA A 155 3.51 0.05 7.31
CA ALA A 155 3.85 -1.37 7.32
C ALA A 155 5.30 -1.60 6.84
N LEU A 156 5.74 -0.83 5.84
CA LEU A 156 7.09 -0.93 5.28
C LEU A 156 8.15 -0.37 6.23
N ASP A 157 7.87 0.72 6.92
CA ASP A 157 8.76 1.25 7.96
C ASP A 157 8.89 0.27 9.13
N TYR A 158 7.76 -0.33 9.56
CA TYR A 158 7.78 -1.38 10.57
C TYR A 158 8.62 -2.58 10.13
N CYS A 159 8.45 -3.07 8.90
CA CYS A 159 9.25 -4.16 8.35
C CYS A 159 10.76 -3.88 8.35
N LYS A 160 11.18 -2.65 8.01
CA LYS A 160 12.60 -2.25 8.03
C LYS A 160 13.18 -2.25 9.45
N ASN A 161 12.40 -1.78 10.41
CA ASN A 161 12.82 -1.65 11.80
C ASN A 161 12.72 -2.97 12.59
N TYR A 162 11.88 -3.91 12.12
CA TYR A 162 11.56 -5.18 12.81
C TYR A 162 11.71 -6.41 11.90
N HIS A 163 12.95 -6.79 11.61
CA HIS A 163 13.30 -7.96 10.78
C HIS A 163 12.96 -9.34 11.41
N ASN A 164 12.52 -9.39 12.67
CA ASN A 164 12.42 -10.64 13.42
C ASN A 164 11.25 -11.55 13.02
N ILE A 165 10.28 -11.05 12.26
CA ILE A 165 9.03 -11.78 11.94
C ILE A 165 9.19 -12.67 10.71
N SER A 166 9.81 -12.14 9.65
CA SER A 166 10.08 -12.86 8.41
C SER A 166 11.31 -12.26 7.72
N PRO A 167 12.23 -13.09 7.20
CA PRO A 167 13.38 -12.61 6.43
C PRO A 167 12.95 -11.89 5.13
N LYS A 168 11.73 -12.14 4.64
CA LYS A 168 11.09 -11.41 3.55
C LYS A 168 9.76 -10.89 4.07
N CYS A 169 9.75 -9.64 4.53
CA CYS A 169 8.55 -9.00 5.03
C CYS A 169 7.58 -8.78 3.86
N LEU A 170 6.50 -9.55 3.81
CA LEU A 170 5.48 -9.43 2.78
C LEU A 170 4.33 -8.61 3.35
N ILE A 171 4.06 -7.46 2.75
CA ILE A 171 2.96 -6.58 3.14
C ILE A 171 1.79 -6.88 2.21
N ILE A 172 0.64 -7.15 2.80
CA ILE A 172 -0.60 -7.43 2.07
C ILE A 172 -1.65 -6.38 2.39
N ASN A 173 -2.51 -6.09 1.41
CA ASN A 173 -3.70 -5.27 1.60
C ASN A 173 -4.86 -6.22 1.95
N VAL A 174 -5.19 -6.28 3.23
CA VAL A 174 -6.21 -7.17 3.82
C VAL A 174 -7.62 -6.78 3.38
N LYS A 175 -7.87 -5.47 3.21
CA LYS A 175 -9.17 -4.93 2.80
C LYS A 175 -9.63 -5.42 1.43
N ASN A 176 -8.68 -5.79 0.57
CA ASN A 176 -8.92 -6.23 -0.81
C ASN A 176 -8.67 -7.73 -1.01
N ILE A 177 -8.80 -8.56 0.04
CA ILE A 177 -8.60 -10.01 -0.04
C ILE A 177 -9.86 -10.75 -0.54
N ASP A 178 -11.00 -10.08 -0.70
CA ASP A 178 -12.22 -10.67 -1.30
C ASP A 178 -12.18 -10.71 -2.84
#